data_AF-A0A8X7P7K9-F1
#
_entry.id   AF-A0A8X7P7K9-F1
#
_cell.length_a   1.000
_cell.length_b   1.000
_cell.length_c   1.000
_cell.angle_alpha   90.00
_cell.angle_beta   90.00
_cell.angle_gamma   90.00
#
_symmetry.space_group_name_H-M   'P 1'
#
loop_
_entity.id
_entity.type
_entity.pdbx_description
1 polymer ?
#
loop_
_entity_poly.entity_id
_entity_poly.type
_entity_poly.pdbx_seq_one_letter_code
_entity_poly.pdbx_strand_id
1 'polypeptide(L)'
;MWVVVDGVKENVGNLGVEPPRLFRGRGEHPKKSMRIHPSDITMNIGKGVPVPECPIQSLHNTVTWLAFWNDPINPKEFNYVFLAAGSASKAQSDKEKYEKARNLTNHIDNIRATYTKNFTSKDVTKKQIAVATYLIDKLASRAGNEKVKFDLCFSSVKEQDRYLPIANISRIMKRVLPPNGKIGKDAKDTVQECVSEFISFITREHVVSSL
;
A
#
# COMPACT_ATOMS: atom_id res chain seq x y z
N MET A 1 6.84 21.67 16.51
CA MET A 1 8.07 21.86 15.72
C MET A 1 7.66 22.15 14.29
N TRP A 2 8.28 23.14 13.66
CA TRP A 2 7.90 23.63 12.34
C TRP A 2 9.13 23.85 11.45
N VAL A 3 8.90 23.88 10.14
CA VAL A 3 9.88 24.26 9.12
C VAL A 3 9.30 25.36 8.24
N VAL A 4 10.15 26.09 7.51
CA VAL A 4 9.69 27.06 6.53
C VAL A 4 9.76 26.43 5.14
N VAL A 5 8.63 26.35 4.46
CA VAL A 5 8.53 25.87 3.08
C VAL A 5 7.88 26.99 2.27
N ASP A 6 8.57 27.48 1.25
CA ASP A 6 8.12 28.59 0.38
C ASP A 6 7.67 29.84 1.15
N GLY A 7 8.37 30.15 2.26
CA GLY A 7 8.06 31.31 3.11
C GLY A 7 6.95 31.08 4.14
N VAL A 8 6.28 29.92 4.12
CA VAL A 8 5.20 29.58 5.06
C VAL A 8 5.72 28.63 6.15
N LYS A 9 5.35 28.90 7.41
CA LYS A 9 5.63 27.99 8.52
C LYS A 9 4.69 26.80 8.49
N GLU A 10 5.27 25.62 8.33
CA GLU A 10 4.54 24.36 8.23
C GLU A 10 4.94 23.40 9.35
N ASN A 11 3.96 22.68 9.90
CA ASN A 11 4.21 21.70 10.94
C ASN A 11 4.86 20.44 10.36
N VAL A 12 5.83 19.89 11.08
CA VAL A 12 6.43 18.59 10.73
C VAL A 12 5.58 17.46 11.31
N GLY A 13 5.41 16.38 10.54
CA GLY A 13 4.64 15.21 10.95
C GLY A 13 5.40 14.33 11.94
N ASN A 14 6.20 13.40 11.43
CA ASN A 14 6.96 12.44 12.23
C ASN A 14 8.38 12.96 12.53
N LEU A 15 8.54 13.59 13.69
CA LEU A 15 9.84 14.15 14.11
C LEU A 15 10.77 13.14 14.77
N GLY A 16 10.23 12.03 15.27
CA GLY A 16 10.99 11.04 16.00
C GLY A 16 11.59 10.00 15.06
N VAL A 17 12.92 9.90 15.06
CA VAL A 17 13.59 8.68 14.65
C VAL A 17 13.22 7.60 15.66
N GLU A 18 12.70 6.47 15.19
CA GLU A 18 12.24 5.42 16.09
C GLU A 18 13.41 4.91 16.96
N PRO A 19 13.23 4.81 18.29
CA PRO A 19 14.28 4.29 19.16
C PRO A 19 14.56 2.82 18.83
N PRO A 20 15.79 2.33 19.09
CA PRO A 20 16.13 0.92 18.88
C PRO A 20 15.23 0.03 19.74
N ARG A 21 14.64 -1.00 19.13
CA ARG A 21 13.71 -1.95 19.75
C ARG A 21 13.89 -3.33 19.12
N LEU A 22 13.40 -4.36 19.82
CA LEU A 22 13.18 -5.66 19.18
C LEU A 22 12.07 -5.48 18.14
N PHE A 23 12.39 -5.73 16.87
CA PHE A 23 11.44 -5.64 15.79
C PHE A 23 10.38 -6.71 15.97
N ARG A 24 9.15 -6.27 16.23
CA ARG A 24 7.96 -7.10 16.20
C ARG A 24 7.15 -6.69 14.97
N GLY A 25 7.64 -7.08 13.80
CA GLY A 25 6.88 -6.93 12.57
C GLY A 25 5.55 -7.68 12.66
N ARG A 26 4.61 -7.39 11.76
CA ARG A 26 3.42 -8.25 11.62
C ARG A 26 3.87 -9.64 11.16
N GLY A 27 3.46 -10.71 11.82
CA GLY A 27 3.93 -12.09 11.58
C GLY A 27 5.18 -12.46 12.39
N GLU A 28 5.74 -13.65 12.16
CA GLU A 28 6.91 -14.13 12.90
C GLU A 28 8.23 -13.66 12.27
N HIS A 29 8.75 -12.53 12.75
CA HIS A 29 10.08 -12.04 12.35
C HIS A 29 10.83 -11.47 13.55
N PRO A 30 11.59 -12.28 14.31
CA PRO A 30 12.43 -11.77 15.39
C PRO A 30 13.68 -11.13 14.80
N LYS A 31 13.64 -9.82 14.54
CA LYS A 31 14.82 -9.02 14.18
C LYS A 31 15.09 -7.96 15.26
N LYS A 32 16.30 -7.45 15.36
CA LYS A 32 16.65 -6.37 16.30
C LYS A 32 16.94 -5.10 15.48
N SER A 33 16.30 -3.98 15.82
CA SER A 33 16.66 -2.70 15.22
C SER A 33 17.84 -2.07 15.95
N MET A 34 18.78 -1.53 15.17
CA MET A 34 19.93 -0.77 15.66
C MET A 34 19.55 0.69 15.89
N ARG A 35 20.33 1.38 16.72
CA ARG A 35 20.16 2.82 16.95
C ARG A 35 20.63 3.58 15.71
N ILE A 36 19.83 4.53 15.27
CA ILE A 36 20.19 5.48 14.21
C ILE A 36 20.96 6.64 14.82
N HIS A 37 22.09 7.00 14.20
CA HIS A 37 22.94 8.12 14.56
C HIS A 37 22.73 9.30 13.59
N PRO A 38 23.10 10.55 13.96
CA PRO A 38 23.01 11.69 13.05
C PRO A 38 23.69 11.48 11.69
N SER A 39 24.80 10.74 11.67
CA SER A 39 25.55 10.39 10.45
C SER A 39 24.77 9.52 9.46
N ASP A 40 23.74 8.81 9.94
CA ASP A 40 22.91 7.92 9.11
C ASP A 40 21.73 8.68 8.47
N ILE A 41 21.53 9.95 8.85
CA ILE A 41 20.41 10.79 8.41
C ILE A 41 20.90 11.70 7.28
N THR A 42 20.09 11.80 6.25
CA THR A 42 20.25 12.78 5.17
C THR A 42 19.09 13.76 5.19
N MET A 43 19.39 15.05 5.28
CA MET A 43 18.38 16.13 5.22
C MET A 43 18.23 16.66 3.80
N ASN A 44 16.98 16.92 3.39
CA ASN A 44 16.65 17.68 2.20
C ASN A 44 16.38 19.13 2.59
N ILE A 45 17.30 20.01 2.20
CA ILE A 45 17.31 21.41 2.58
C ILE A 45 17.30 22.27 1.31
N GLY A 46 16.65 23.43 1.36
CA GLY A 46 16.66 24.41 0.28
C GLY A 46 18.08 24.89 -0.06
N LYS A 47 18.36 25.13 -1.34
CA LYS A 47 19.66 25.67 -1.77
C LYS A 47 19.92 27.02 -1.09
N GLY A 48 21.07 27.14 -0.42
CA GLY A 48 21.48 28.39 0.26
C GLY A 48 20.91 28.58 1.67
N VAL A 49 20.12 27.63 2.19
CA VAL A 49 19.69 27.63 3.60
C VAL A 49 20.83 27.06 4.46
N PRO A 50 21.13 27.66 5.62
CA PRO A 50 22.19 27.16 6.50
C PRO A 50 21.89 25.73 6.96
N VAL A 51 22.88 24.85 6.80
CA VAL A 51 22.84 23.47 7.28
C VAL A 51 23.14 23.47 8.79
N PRO A 52 22.43 22.68 9.61
CA PRO A 52 22.74 22.57 11.03
C PRO A 52 24.19 22.10 11.28
N GLU A 53 24.85 22.60 12.33
CA GLU A 53 26.27 22.31 12.65
C GLU A 53 26.56 20.85 13.07
N CYS A 54 25.56 19.97 13.04
CA CYS A 54 25.72 18.55 13.36
C CYS A 54 26.24 17.75 12.15
N PRO A 55 26.89 16.58 12.36
CA PRO A 55 27.44 15.74 11.30
C PRO A 55 26.33 15.00 10.53
N ILE A 56 25.50 15.77 9.81
CA ILE A 56 24.37 15.30 9.02
C ILE A 56 24.67 15.64 7.56
N GLN A 57 24.41 14.68 6.68
CA GLN A 57 24.51 14.92 5.24
C GLN A 57 23.33 15.77 4.79
N SER A 58 23.56 16.78 3.95
CA SER A 58 22.50 17.59 3.38
C SER A 58 22.53 17.52 1.86
N LEU A 59 21.35 17.48 1.25
CA LEU A 59 21.16 17.56 -0.19
C LEU A 59 20.01 18.51 -0.51
N HIS A 60 19.92 18.92 -1.77
CA HIS A 60 18.80 19.70 -2.28
C HIS A 60 18.10 18.95 -3.40
N ASN A 61 16.81 18.68 -3.24
CA ASN A 61 15.99 17.98 -4.22
C ASN A 61 14.53 18.49 -4.20
N THR A 62 13.80 18.25 -5.28
CA THR A 62 12.40 18.67 -5.49
C THR A 62 11.37 17.78 -4.80
N VAL A 63 11.83 16.80 -4.04
CA VAL A 63 11.01 15.84 -3.28
C VAL A 63 10.40 16.46 -2.02
N THR A 64 9.33 15.86 -1.53
CA THR A 64 8.52 16.42 -0.42
C THR A 64 8.96 15.96 0.98
N TRP A 65 9.92 15.05 1.09
CA TRP A 65 10.48 14.65 2.38
C TRP A 65 11.53 15.67 2.85
N LEU A 66 11.63 15.83 4.17
CA LEU A 66 12.54 16.76 4.85
C LEU A 66 13.85 16.07 5.28
N ALA A 67 13.77 14.79 5.63
CA ALA A 67 14.92 13.95 5.93
C ALA A 67 14.61 12.50 5.61
N PHE A 68 15.64 11.68 5.39
CA PHE A 68 15.50 10.24 5.27
C PHE A 68 16.71 9.50 5.86
N TRP A 69 16.53 8.22 6.16
CA TRP A 69 17.59 7.29 6.56
C TRP A 69 17.23 5.87 6.12
N ASN A 70 18.22 4.99 6.04
CA ASN A 70 18.00 3.58 5.74
C ASN A 70 17.35 2.87 6.93
N ASP A 71 16.42 1.96 6.67
CA ASP A 71 15.86 1.14 7.73
C ASP A 71 16.94 0.17 8.27
N PRO A 72 17.21 0.15 9.59
CA PRO A 72 18.28 -0.66 10.16
C PRO A 72 17.98 -2.16 10.15
N ILE A 73 16.75 -2.58 9.82
CA ILE A 73 16.32 -3.98 9.70
C ILE A 73 16.28 -4.40 8.22
N ASN A 74 15.85 -3.51 7.33
CA ASN A 74 15.84 -3.73 5.89
C ASN A 74 16.55 -2.57 5.16
N PRO A 75 17.86 -2.66 4.89
CA PRO A 75 18.64 -1.54 4.32
C PRO A 75 18.18 -1.08 2.92
N LYS A 76 17.31 -1.83 2.24
CA LYS A 76 16.69 -1.41 0.96
C LYS A 76 15.45 -0.53 1.15
N GLU A 77 14.90 -0.49 2.35
CA GLU A 77 13.80 0.38 2.72
C GLU A 77 14.34 1.66 3.34
N PHE A 78 13.64 2.75 3.10
CA PHE A 78 14.01 4.08 3.57
C PHE A 78 12.87 4.61 4.44
N ASN A 79 13.25 5.19 5.57
CA ASN A 79 12.35 5.94 6.43
C ASN A 79 12.47 7.43 6.11
N TYR A 80 11.35 8.14 6.17
CA TYR A 80 11.28 9.54 5.74
C TYR A 80 10.57 10.40 6.79
N VAL A 81 11.01 11.65 6.92
CA VAL A 81 10.28 12.71 7.63
C VAL A 81 9.48 13.52 6.62
N PHE A 82 8.19 13.66 6.86
CA PHE A 82 7.31 14.49 6.03
C PHE A 82 6.69 15.64 6.83
N LEU A 83 6.15 16.62 6.10
CA LEU A 83 5.21 17.60 6.67
C LEU A 83 3.97 16.90 7.25
N ALA A 84 3.38 17.54 8.26
CA ALA A 84 2.16 17.06 8.90
C ALA A 84 0.99 17.01 7.92
N ALA A 85 0.00 16.15 8.19
CA ALA A 85 -1.16 15.98 7.30
C ALA A 85 -1.96 17.28 7.09
N GLY A 86 -1.88 18.23 8.03
CA GLY A 86 -2.52 19.55 7.92
C GLY A 86 -1.76 20.57 7.06
N SER A 87 -0.60 20.23 6.50
CA SER A 87 0.16 21.16 5.65
C SER A 87 -0.53 21.40 4.31
N ALA A 88 -0.29 22.56 3.70
CA ALA A 88 -0.95 22.92 2.45
C ALA A 88 -0.67 21.91 1.33
N SER A 89 0.57 21.44 1.20
CA SER A 89 0.98 20.46 0.20
C SER A 89 0.32 19.09 0.37
N LYS A 90 0.15 18.61 1.61
CA LYS A 90 -0.54 17.35 1.91
C LYS A 90 -2.03 17.48 1.66
N ALA A 91 -2.65 18.58 2.09
CA ALA A 91 -4.06 18.87 1.83
C ALA A 91 -4.37 18.95 0.33
N GLN A 92 -3.52 19.60 -0.45
CA GLN A 92 -3.67 19.71 -1.91
C GLN A 92 -3.55 18.33 -2.58
N SER A 93 -2.57 17.51 -2.17
CA SER A 93 -2.42 16.14 -2.67
C SER A 93 -3.65 15.27 -2.35
N ASP A 94 -4.21 15.42 -1.14
CA ASP A 94 -5.42 14.71 -0.73
C ASP A 94 -6.65 15.17 -1.51
N LYS A 95 -6.79 16.47 -1.75
CA LYS A 95 -7.84 17.03 -2.62
C LYS A 95 -7.77 16.41 -4.02
N GLU A 96 -6.59 16.40 -4.64
CA GLU A 96 -6.39 15.82 -5.97
C GLU A 96 -6.69 14.32 -6.02
N LYS A 97 -6.36 13.58 -4.96
CA LYS A 97 -6.73 12.16 -4.81
C LYS A 97 -8.24 11.98 -4.86
N TYR A 98 -9.00 12.81 -4.15
CA TYR A 98 -10.47 12.73 -4.16
C TYR A 98 -11.08 13.21 -5.48
N GLU A 99 -10.54 14.25 -6.11
CA GLU A 99 -11.00 14.69 -7.43
C GLU A 99 -10.78 13.62 -8.50
N LYS A 100 -9.65 12.90 -8.46
CA LYS A 100 -9.42 11.72 -9.32
C LYS A 100 -10.48 10.64 -9.11
N ALA A 101 -10.86 10.36 -7.86
CA ALA A 101 -11.91 9.39 -7.55
C ALA A 101 -13.30 9.84 -8.04
N ARG A 102 -13.62 11.14 -7.95
CA ARG A 102 -14.85 11.69 -8.54
C ARG A 102 -14.84 11.57 -10.06
N ASN A 103 -13.72 11.90 -10.71
CA ASN A 103 -13.62 11.81 -12.15
C ASN A 103 -13.75 10.35 -12.64
N LEU A 104 -13.23 9.39 -11.87
CA LEU A 104 -13.44 7.96 -12.14
C LEU A 104 -14.92 7.57 -12.14
N THR A 105 -15.76 8.23 -11.34
CA THR A 105 -17.21 7.97 -11.30
C THR A 105 -17.86 8.27 -12.65
N ASN A 106 -17.40 9.28 -13.38
CA ASN A 106 -17.91 9.61 -14.72
C ASN A 106 -17.54 8.58 -15.79
N HIS A 107 -16.48 7.79 -15.56
CA HIS A 107 -15.97 6.80 -16.52
C HIS A 107 -16.24 5.35 -16.11
N ILE A 108 -16.83 5.12 -14.93
CA ILE A 108 -16.93 3.79 -14.35
C ILE A 108 -17.74 2.84 -15.22
N ASP A 109 -18.83 3.30 -15.83
CA ASP A 109 -19.69 2.44 -16.64
C ASP A 109 -19.00 1.98 -17.93
N ASN A 110 -18.21 2.86 -18.56
CA ASN A 110 -17.40 2.52 -19.73
C ASN A 110 -16.30 1.51 -19.37
N ILE A 111 -15.65 1.68 -18.22
CA ILE A 111 -14.66 0.73 -17.72
C ILE A 111 -15.30 -0.64 -17.48
N ARG A 112 -16.51 -0.66 -16.89
CA ARG A 112 -17.28 -1.88 -16.63
C ARG A 112 -17.70 -2.60 -17.90
N ALA A 113 -18.19 -1.86 -18.89
CA ALA A 113 -18.49 -2.42 -20.21
C ALA A 113 -17.23 -3.01 -20.87
N THR A 114 -16.10 -2.31 -20.76
CA THR A 114 -14.83 -2.73 -21.37
C THR A 114 -14.28 -4.01 -20.77
N TYR A 115 -14.16 -4.11 -19.44
CA TYR A 115 -13.65 -5.35 -18.84
C TYR A 115 -14.64 -6.51 -19.05
N THR A 116 -15.96 -6.25 -19.07
CA THR A 116 -16.97 -7.32 -19.26
C THR A 116 -16.88 -7.92 -20.66
N LYS A 117 -16.70 -7.07 -21.68
CA LYS A 117 -16.43 -7.52 -23.06
C LYS A 117 -15.15 -8.36 -23.15
N ASN A 118 -14.12 -7.98 -22.40
CA ASN A 118 -12.81 -8.62 -22.47
C ASN A 118 -12.76 -10.00 -21.77
N PHE A 119 -13.77 -10.40 -21.01
CA PHE A 119 -13.84 -11.76 -20.44
C PHE A 119 -13.82 -12.86 -21.50
N THR A 120 -14.37 -12.59 -22.70
CA THR A 120 -14.43 -13.54 -23.81
C THR A 120 -13.39 -13.26 -24.90
N SER A 121 -12.42 -12.37 -24.63
CA SER A 121 -11.36 -12.04 -25.58
C SER A 121 -10.49 -13.27 -25.92
N LYS A 122 -10.01 -13.36 -27.15
CA LYS A 122 -9.02 -14.40 -27.53
C LYS A 122 -7.66 -14.13 -26.88
N ASP A 123 -7.31 -12.86 -26.71
CA ASP A 123 -6.08 -12.40 -26.05
C ASP A 123 -6.14 -12.67 -24.53
N VAL A 124 -5.20 -13.48 -24.06
CA VAL A 124 -5.09 -13.94 -22.67
C VAL A 124 -4.75 -12.78 -21.73
N THR A 125 -3.86 -11.87 -22.13
CA THR A 125 -3.48 -10.71 -21.32
C THR A 125 -4.68 -9.80 -21.09
N LYS A 126 -5.49 -9.56 -22.13
CA LYS A 126 -6.74 -8.79 -22.00
C LYS A 126 -7.74 -9.47 -21.07
N LYS A 127 -7.85 -10.80 -21.11
CA LYS A 127 -8.70 -11.57 -20.17
C LYS A 127 -8.20 -11.42 -18.73
N GLN A 128 -6.90 -11.59 -18.49
CA GLN A 128 -6.31 -11.47 -17.16
C GLN A 128 -6.49 -10.05 -16.59
N ILE A 129 -6.22 -9.01 -17.39
CA ILE A 129 -6.45 -7.62 -16.99
C ILE A 129 -7.93 -7.38 -16.69
N ALA A 130 -8.84 -7.90 -17.52
CA ALA A 130 -10.27 -7.75 -17.30
C ALA A 130 -10.74 -8.40 -15.99
N VAL A 131 -10.30 -9.62 -15.72
CA VAL A 131 -10.61 -10.34 -14.47
C VAL A 131 -10.01 -9.61 -13.27
N ALA A 132 -8.74 -9.19 -13.33
CA ALA A 132 -8.10 -8.44 -12.26
C ALA A 132 -8.84 -7.12 -11.97
N THR A 133 -9.21 -6.37 -13.03
CA THR A 133 -9.95 -5.12 -12.91
C THR A 133 -11.33 -5.34 -12.30
N TYR A 134 -12.03 -6.40 -12.68
CA TYR A 134 -13.32 -6.78 -12.10
C TYR A 134 -13.21 -7.10 -10.60
N LEU A 135 -12.18 -7.86 -10.19
CA LEU A 135 -11.95 -8.19 -8.79
C LEU A 135 -11.64 -6.92 -7.97
N ILE A 136 -10.88 -5.97 -8.52
CA ILE A 136 -10.63 -4.67 -7.89
C ILE A 136 -11.94 -3.85 -7.76
N ASP A 137 -12.74 -3.70 -8.82
CA ASP A 137 -14.01 -2.95 -8.77
C ASP A 137 -15.02 -3.57 -7.80
N LYS A 138 -15.25 -4.88 -7.87
CA LYS A 138 -16.31 -5.54 -7.08
C LYS A 138 -15.89 -5.89 -5.67
N LEU A 139 -14.66 -6.37 -5.49
CA LEU A 139 -14.18 -6.85 -4.20
C LEU A 139 -13.40 -5.78 -3.45
N ALA A 140 -12.95 -4.70 -4.09
CA ALA A 140 -12.00 -3.73 -3.52
C ALA A 140 -10.70 -4.40 -3.06
N SER A 141 -10.20 -5.34 -3.88
CA SER A 141 -8.88 -5.93 -3.71
C SER A 141 -7.80 -4.87 -3.96
N ARG A 142 -6.69 -4.92 -3.21
CA ARG A 142 -5.52 -4.08 -3.47
C ARG A 142 -4.71 -4.67 -4.61
N ALA A 143 -4.06 -3.82 -5.41
CA ALA A 143 -3.04 -4.29 -6.35
C ALA A 143 -1.91 -4.96 -5.55
N GLY A 144 -1.61 -6.21 -5.88
CA GLY A 144 -0.49 -6.94 -5.29
C GLY A 144 0.79 -6.56 -6.02
N ASN A 145 1.68 -5.82 -5.38
CA ASN A 145 3.03 -5.65 -5.91
C ASN A 145 3.81 -6.95 -5.72
N GLU A 146 4.62 -7.33 -6.71
CA GLU A 146 5.55 -8.44 -6.59
C GLU A 146 6.47 -8.21 -5.39
N LYS A 147 6.50 -9.19 -4.48
CA LYS A 147 7.54 -9.24 -3.46
C LYS A 147 8.69 -10.02 -4.06
N VAL A 148 9.87 -9.41 -4.13
CA VAL A 148 11.11 -10.12 -4.50
C VAL A 148 11.27 -11.25 -3.47
N LYS A 149 11.07 -12.49 -3.91
CA LYS A 149 11.37 -13.68 -3.10
C LYS A 149 12.88 -13.70 -2.92
N PHE A 150 13.36 -13.26 -1.78
CA PHE A 150 14.73 -13.57 -1.36
C PHE A 150 14.70 -14.96 -0.72
N ASP A 151 15.50 -15.85 -1.28
CA ASP A 151 15.42 -17.30 -1.16
C ASP A 151 15.70 -17.90 0.23
N LEU A 152 15.27 -19.17 0.36
CA LEU A 152 15.57 -20.16 1.41
C LEU A 152 14.74 -20.13 2.69
N CYS A 153 13.42 -19.97 2.57
CA CYS A 153 12.49 -20.77 3.37
C CYS A 153 11.15 -20.85 2.62
N PHE A 154 10.69 -22.06 2.29
CA PHE A 154 9.44 -22.35 1.59
C PHE A 154 8.18 -22.03 2.43
N SER A 155 8.30 -21.18 3.45
CA SER A 155 7.31 -20.95 4.50
C SER A 155 7.19 -19.46 4.86
N SER A 156 6.66 -18.61 3.97
CA SER A 156 6.01 -17.36 4.41
C SER A 156 5.25 -16.60 3.33
N VAL A 157 4.37 -17.28 2.57
CA VAL A 157 3.12 -16.58 2.24
C VAL A 157 2.29 -16.64 3.52
N LYS A 158 2.18 -15.51 4.22
CA LYS A 158 1.38 -15.43 5.45
C LYS A 158 0.00 -16.00 5.17
N GLU A 159 -0.53 -16.79 6.09
CA GLU A 159 -1.87 -17.36 5.94
C GLU A 159 -2.92 -16.27 5.70
N GLN A 160 -2.76 -15.10 6.34
CA GLN A 160 -3.58 -13.91 6.11
C GLN A 160 -3.43 -13.28 4.71
N ASP A 161 -2.28 -13.44 4.05
CA ASP A 161 -2.06 -12.98 2.67
C ASP A 161 -2.64 -13.99 1.65
N ARG A 162 -3.03 -15.21 2.08
CA ARG A 162 -3.70 -16.21 1.23
C ARG A 162 -5.19 -15.92 1.03
N TYR A 163 -5.80 -15.19 1.96
CA TYR A 163 -7.24 -14.94 1.96
C TYR A 163 -7.58 -13.50 1.61
N LEU A 164 -8.72 -13.31 0.94
CA LEU A 164 -9.28 -11.97 0.78
C LEU A 164 -9.61 -11.34 2.15
N PRO A 165 -9.55 -10.01 2.30
CA PRO A 165 -9.93 -9.37 3.55
C PRO A 165 -11.37 -9.72 3.98
N ILE A 166 -11.56 -10.17 5.22
CA ILE A 166 -12.87 -10.56 5.77
C ILE A 166 -13.91 -9.43 5.68
N ALA A 167 -13.48 -8.17 5.73
CA ALA A 167 -14.33 -7.01 5.54
C ALA A 167 -14.93 -6.94 4.11
N ASN A 168 -14.17 -7.36 3.10
CA ASN A 168 -14.64 -7.44 1.72
C ASN A 168 -15.69 -8.53 1.57
N ILE A 169 -15.43 -9.71 2.15
CA ILE A 169 -16.38 -10.84 2.20
C ILE A 169 -17.69 -10.43 2.89
N SER A 170 -17.59 -9.85 4.09
CA SER A 170 -18.74 -9.36 4.86
C SER A 170 -19.57 -8.35 4.06
N ARG A 171 -18.93 -7.41 3.34
CA ARG A 171 -19.62 -6.41 2.51
C ARG A 171 -20.36 -7.05 1.33
N ILE A 172 -19.81 -8.08 0.70
CA ILE A 172 -20.45 -8.78 -0.43
C ILE A 172 -21.64 -9.59 0.07
N MET A 173 -21.44 -10.39 1.12
CA MET A 173 -22.50 -11.18 1.74
C MET A 173 -23.67 -10.30 2.21
N LYS A 174 -23.40 -9.08 2.71
CA LYS A 174 -24.46 -8.14 3.09
C LYS A 174 -25.32 -7.64 1.93
N ARG A 175 -24.84 -7.65 0.68
CA ARG A 175 -25.62 -7.15 -0.48
C ARG A 175 -26.83 -8.01 -0.81
N VAL A 176 -26.81 -9.28 -0.44
CA VAL A 176 -27.91 -10.24 -0.68
C VAL A 176 -28.81 -10.43 0.54
N LEU A 177 -28.53 -9.72 1.63
CA LEU A 177 -29.30 -9.79 2.88
C LEU A 177 -30.13 -8.52 3.07
N PRO A 178 -31.24 -8.60 3.85
CA PRO A 178 -31.99 -7.41 4.26
C PRO A 178 -31.09 -6.40 5.01
N PRO A 179 -31.46 -5.10 5.07
CA PRO A 179 -30.65 -4.07 5.72
C PRO A 179 -30.23 -4.38 7.17
N ASN A 180 -31.08 -5.10 7.91
CA ASN A 180 -30.85 -5.50 9.30
C ASN A 180 -30.26 -6.91 9.45
N GLY A 181 -29.93 -7.58 8.35
CA GLY A 181 -29.38 -8.93 8.33
C GLY A 181 -28.02 -9.00 9.01
N LYS A 182 -27.88 -9.91 9.98
CA LYS A 182 -26.61 -10.24 10.63
C LYS A 182 -25.99 -11.46 9.95
N ILE A 183 -24.66 -11.48 9.88
CA ILE A 183 -23.89 -12.61 9.34
C ILE A 183 -23.04 -13.15 10.48
N GLY A 184 -23.22 -14.44 10.79
CA GLY A 184 -22.40 -15.15 11.78
C GLY A 184 -20.92 -15.13 11.42
N LYS A 185 -20.05 -15.26 12.43
CA LYS A 185 -18.59 -15.28 12.21
C LYS A 185 -18.19 -16.46 11.33
N ASP A 186 -18.63 -17.66 11.69
CA ASP A 186 -18.30 -18.90 10.98
C ASP A 186 -18.70 -18.85 9.50
N ALA A 187 -19.88 -18.28 9.21
CA ALA A 187 -20.33 -18.08 7.84
C ALA A 187 -19.41 -17.16 7.02
N LYS A 188 -18.83 -16.11 7.63
CA LYS A 188 -17.87 -15.24 6.94
C LYS A 188 -16.56 -15.95 6.70
N ASP A 189 -16.08 -16.73 7.68
CA ASP A 189 -14.81 -17.44 7.62
C ASP A 189 -14.89 -18.56 6.55
N THR A 190 -15.97 -19.35 6.53
CA THR A 190 -16.22 -20.36 5.48
C THR A 190 -16.27 -19.72 4.08
N VAL A 191 -17.02 -18.64 3.90
CA VAL A 191 -17.11 -17.98 2.58
C VAL A 191 -15.78 -17.34 2.18
N GLN A 192 -15.00 -16.82 3.14
CA GLN A 192 -13.67 -16.28 2.88
C GLN A 192 -12.74 -17.37 2.33
N GLU A 193 -12.73 -18.56 2.94
CA GLU A 193 -11.94 -19.70 2.48
C GLU A 193 -12.36 -20.12 1.07
N CYS A 194 -13.65 -20.40 0.86
CA CYS A 194 -14.15 -20.85 -0.44
C CYS A 194 -13.87 -19.85 -1.56
N VAL A 195 -14.10 -18.55 -1.33
CA VAL A 195 -13.89 -17.51 -2.36
C VAL A 195 -12.41 -17.33 -2.66
N SER A 196 -11.55 -17.38 -1.64
CA SER A 196 -10.11 -17.21 -1.83
C SER A 196 -9.51 -18.42 -2.54
N GLU A 197 -9.96 -19.63 -2.20
CA GLU A 197 -9.59 -20.86 -2.89
C GLU A 197 -10.08 -20.87 -4.34
N PHE A 198 -11.33 -20.47 -4.59
CA PHE A 198 -11.87 -20.35 -5.95
C PHE A 198 -11.04 -19.38 -6.81
N ILE A 199 -10.69 -18.21 -6.28
CA ILE A 199 -9.82 -17.24 -6.99
C ILE A 199 -8.44 -17.85 -7.25
N SER A 200 -7.86 -18.54 -6.27
CA SER A 200 -6.59 -19.23 -6.42
C SER A 200 -6.65 -20.32 -7.50
N PHE A 201 -7.74 -21.07 -7.55
CA PHE A 201 -7.99 -22.12 -8.53
C PHE A 201 -8.08 -21.55 -9.96
N ILE A 202 -8.96 -20.56 -10.19
CA ILE A 202 -9.12 -19.95 -11.53
C ILE A 202 -7.87 -19.20 -12.01
N THR A 203 -7.00 -18.77 -11.09
CA THR A 203 -5.73 -18.12 -11.44
C THR A 203 -4.58 -19.11 -11.63
N ARG A 204 -4.63 -20.31 -11.02
CA ARG A 204 -3.61 -21.36 -11.16
C ARG A 204 -3.74 -22.16 -12.46
N GLU A 205 -4.95 -22.49 -12.90
CA GLU A 205 -5.14 -23.34 -14.08
C GLU A 205 -4.74 -22.66 -15.41
N HIS A 206 -4.58 -21.34 -15.45
CA HIS A 206 -4.23 -20.63 -16.68
C HIS A 206 -2.73 -20.59 -17.01
N VAL A 207 -1.84 -20.98 -16.07
CA VAL A 207 -0.39 -21.02 -16.32
C VAL A 207 0.01 -22.36 -16.97
N VAL A 208 -0.76 -23.43 -16.77
CA VAL A 208 -0.37 -24.78 -17.23
C VAL A 208 -0.79 -25.06 -18.68
N SER A 209 -1.79 -24.34 -19.24
CA SER A 209 -2.20 -24.56 -20.64
C SER A 209 -1.30 -23.89 -21.69
N SER A 210 -0.12 -23.40 -21.30
CA SER A 210 0.83 -22.69 -22.18
C SER A 210 2.21 -23.36 -22.24
N LEU A 211 2.33 -24.61 -21.78
CA LEU A 211 3.48 -25.48 -22.00
C LEU A 211 3.10 -26.63 -22.94
#